data_AF-A0A7J6VVX8-F1
#
_entry.id   AF-A0A7J6VVX8-F1
#
_cell.length_a   1.000
_cell.length_b   1.000
_cell.length_c   1.000
_cell.angle_alpha   90.00
_cell.angle_beta   90.00
_cell.angle_gamma   90.00
#
_symmetry.space_group_name_H-M   'P 1'
#
loop_
_entity.id
_entity.type
_entity.pdbx_description
1 polymer ?
#
loop_
_entity_poly.entity_id
_entity_poly.type
_entity_poly.pdbx_seq_one_letter_code
_entity_poly.pdbx_strand_id
1 'polypeptide(L)'
;MAKLLFFFLSIVIFLSLLPGDLAITAGTEDGSEQWGYVEVRPKAHMFWWLYKSPYRVEDPSKPWPVILWLQGGPGASGVGLGNFLEIGPLDGNLKPRNSTWLRKADLLFVDSPVGAGFSYVDDVRDSSLPVKTDVEAAIDLTTLLKEVFNGNESLQQSPLYVVAESYGGKFAVTLGLSALKAIEAGELKLKLGGIALGDSWISPEDFVVCNSISTSTYTIFFLVRMFHYFYTLKCQVKTFIKVSLLNCKLSWGPLLKAVSRIDNNGLSASNSVAQMIKQQLSDGQFVEAEHSFFLLEEVIGNYSNYVDFYNFMLDFDNDPIEGSTNVALKRTSTKTYSKYLDSSSRILSTSDDLPTLMDGVIREKLKIIPTNVSWGGQPFVFQALIPEFMKPRIKDVDELLAKGINVTVYNGQARSYRATIEPHAHSLSYMQLPPKQHL
;
A
#
# COMPACT_ATOMS: atom_id res chain seq x y z
N MET A 1 -42.94 20.48 -5.44
CA MET A 1 -41.96 20.79 -6.50
C MET A 1 -40.60 20.96 -5.83
N ALA A 2 -39.78 19.91 -5.83
CA ALA A 2 -38.45 19.94 -5.23
C ALA A 2 -37.48 20.59 -6.24
N LYS A 3 -36.75 21.62 -5.80
CA LYS A 3 -35.70 22.27 -6.59
C LYS A 3 -34.51 21.33 -6.70
N LEU A 4 -34.30 20.81 -7.90
CA LEU A 4 -33.09 20.12 -8.30
C LEU A 4 -32.00 21.18 -8.52
N LEU A 5 -31.10 21.37 -7.57
CA LEU A 5 -29.91 22.20 -7.76
C LEU A 5 -28.90 21.41 -8.60
N PHE A 6 -28.83 21.72 -9.90
CA PHE A 6 -27.67 21.37 -10.72
C PHE A 6 -26.54 22.36 -10.37
N PHE A 7 -25.55 21.91 -9.60
CA PHE A 7 -24.27 22.61 -9.53
C PHE A 7 -23.50 22.25 -10.81
N PHE A 8 -23.38 23.19 -11.74
CA PHE A 8 -22.39 23.11 -12.81
C PHE A 8 -21.01 23.29 -12.17
N LEU A 9 -20.29 22.19 -11.91
CA LEU A 9 -18.86 22.25 -11.65
C LEU A 9 -18.19 22.54 -13.00
N SER A 10 -17.79 23.79 -13.20
CA SER A 10 -16.94 24.13 -14.34
C SER A 10 -15.51 23.64 -14.02
N ILE A 11 -14.79 23.16 -15.04
CA ILE A 11 -13.49 22.47 -14.90
C ILE A 11 -12.46 23.29 -15.66
N VAL A 12 -11.33 23.55 -15.03
CA VAL A 12 -10.21 24.25 -15.67
C VAL A 12 -9.21 23.19 -16.16
N ILE A 13 -9.00 23.13 -17.47
CA ILE A 13 -7.98 22.28 -18.09
C ILE A 13 -6.77 23.17 -18.43
N PHE A 14 -5.62 22.88 -17.83
CA PHE A 14 -4.35 23.49 -18.21
C PHE A 14 -3.57 22.52 -19.10
N LEU A 15 -3.28 22.92 -20.34
CA LEU A 15 -2.24 22.33 -21.15
C LEU A 15 -0.96 23.15 -20.96
N SER A 16 0.00 22.63 -20.20
CA SER A 16 1.33 23.23 -20.11
C SER A 16 2.15 22.81 -21.34
N LEU A 17 2.38 23.76 -22.25
CA LEU A 17 3.34 23.59 -23.35
C LEU A 17 4.76 23.91 -22.83
N LEU A 18 5.35 22.99 -22.06
CA LEU A 18 6.80 22.98 -21.85
C LEU A 18 7.45 22.05 -22.90
N PRO A 19 8.70 22.31 -23.32
CA PRO A 19 9.35 21.50 -24.35
C PRO A 19 9.77 20.16 -23.74
N GLY A 20 8.94 19.14 -23.98
CA GLY A 20 9.11 17.77 -23.49
C GLY A 20 7.92 17.38 -22.60
N ASP A 21 7.09 16.48 -23.13
CA ASP A 21 5.98 15.77 -22.47
C ASP A 21 4.66 16.52 -22.19
N LEU A 22 3.57 15.98 -22.73
CA LEU A 22 2.19 16.47 -22.55
C LEU A 22 1.69 16.09 -21.15
N ALA A 23 1.90 16.96 -20.16
CA ALA A 23 1.18 16.87 -18.90
C ALA A 23 -0.24 17.43 -19.08
N ILE A 24 -1.26 16.57 -18.95
CA ILE A 24 -2.66 17.00 -18.92
C ILE A 24 -3.05 17.15 -17.47
N THR A 25 -3.33 18.38 -17.04
CA THR A 25 -3.81 18.66 -15.69
C THR A 25 -5.20 19.30 -15.74
N ALA A 26 -6.11 18.78 -14.93
CA ALA A 26 -7.43 19.33 -14.68
C ALA A 26 -7.68 19.40 -13.17
N GLY A 27 -8.74 20.09 -12.76
CA GLY A 27 -9.07 20.20 -11.36
C GLY A 27 -10.37 20.96 -11.13
N THR A 28 -10.74 21.08 -9.86
CA THR A 28 -11.87 21.91 -9.44
C THR A 28 -11.52 23.39 -9.51
N GLU A 29 -12.49 24.26 -9.75
CA GLU A 29 -12.28 25.71 -9.83
C GLU A 29 -11.71 26.33 -8.54
N ASP A 30 -12.07 25.77 -7.40
CA ASP A 30 -11.56 26.19 -6.09
C ASP A 30 -10.14 25.67 -5.79
N GLY A 31 -9.59 24.84 -6.68
CA GLY A 31 -8.26 24.25 -6.54
C GLY A 31 -8.13 23.25 -5.39
N SER A 32 -9.25 22.80 -4.81
CA SER A 32 -9.27 21.79 -3.76
C SER A 32 -8.88 20.41 -4.29
N GLU A 33 -9.08 20.16 -5.59
CA GLU A 33 -8.69 18.93 -6.26
C GLU A 33 -7.95 19.23 -7.56
N GLN A 34 -6.90 18.46 -7.81
CA GLN A 34 -6.15 18.47 -9.07
C GLN A 34 -5.89 17.03 -9.49
N TRP A 35 -6.01 16.72 -10.77
CA TRP A 35 -5.75 15.40 -11.30
C TRP A 35 -5.17 15.51 -12.70
N GLY A 36 -4.47 14.47 -13.14
CA GLY A 36 -3.80 14.54 -14.42
C GLY A 36 -3.11 13.26 -14.83
N TYR A 37 -2.51 13.35 -16.01
CA TYR A 37 -1.60 12.36 -16.55
C TYR A 37 -0.20 12.94 -16.71
N VAL A 38 0.80 12.11 -16.45
CA VAL A 38 2.20 12.35 -16.83
C VAL A 38 2.66 11.21 -17.72
N GLU A 39 3.23 11.54 -18.87
CA GLU A 39 3.98 10.56 -19.67
C GLU A 39 5.34 10.32 -19.00
N VAL A 40 5.43 9.27 -18.18
CA VAL A 40 6.61 8.99 -17.34
C VAL A 40 7.74 8.30 -18.11
N ARG A 41 7.37 7.66 -19.22
CA ARG A 41 8.22 7.06 -20.25
C ARG A 41 7.47 7.15 -21.59
N PRO A 42 8.16 7.08 -22.74
CA PRO A 42 7.49 7.08 -24.03
C PRO A 42 6.34 6.07 -24.10
N LYS A 43 5.12 6.55 -24.42
CA LYS A 43 3.88 5.75 -24.52
C LYS A 43 3.37 5.17 -23.20
N ALA A 44 3.84 5.65 -22.06
CA ALA A 44 3.45 5.16 -20.74
C ALA A 44 2.95 6.34 -19.87
N HIS A 45 1.66 6.33 -19.56
CA HIS A 45 0.95 7.44 -18.94
C HIS A 45 0.48 7.08 -17.54
N MET A 46 0.96 7.80 -16.53
CA MET A 46 0.61 7.59 -15.12
C MET A 46 -0.44 8.60 -14.66
N PHE A 47 -1.54 8.10 -14.09
CA PHE A 47 -2.63 8.90 -13.56
C PHE A 47 -2.42 9.23 -12.08
N TRP A 48 -2.74 10.46 -11.69
CA TRP A 48 -2.63 10.95 -10.32
C TRP A 48 -3.80 11.86 -9.95
N TRP A 49 -4.11 11.92 -8.65
CA TRP A 49 -5.14 12.78 -8.08
C TRP A 49 -4.70 13.34 -6.73
N LEU A 50 -4.53 14.65 -6.66
CA LEU A 50 -4.21 15.44 -5.47
C LEU A 50 -5.47 16.08 -4.88
N TYR A 51 -5.66 15.90 -3.59
CA TYR A 51 -6.64 16.60 -2.76
C TYR A 51 -5.92 17.54 -1.80
N LYS A 52 -6.25 18.83 -1.86
CA LYS A 52 -5.82 19.82 -0.87
C LYS A 52 -6.78 19.81 0.31
N SER A 53 -6.22 19.78 1.51
CA SER A 53 -6.99 19.74 2.74
C SER A 53 -7.71 21.06 2.99
N PRO A 54 -9.03 21.04 3.27
CA PRO A 54 -9.73 22.22 3.79
C PRO A 54 -9.36 22.53 5.25
N TYR A 55 -8.58 21.66 5.90
CA TYR A 55 -8.09 21.82 7.27
C TYR A 55 -6.65 22.34 7.34
N ARG A 56 -6.04 22.63 6.18
CA ARG A 56 -4.65 23.08 6.07
C ARG A 56 -4.44 24.34 6.89
N VAL A 57 -3.42 24.31 7.75
CA VAL A 57 -2.96 25.45 8.55
C VAL A 57 -1.55 25.81 8.10
N GLU A 58 -1.37 27.06 7.68
CA GLU A 58 -0.05 27.58 7.33
C GLU A 58 0.73 27.89 8.60
N ASP A 59 1.65 27.00 8.96
CA ASP A 59 2.57 27.15 10.09
C ASP A 59 3.98 26.76 9.64
N PRO A 60 4.91 27.72 9.49
CA PRO A 60 6.30 27.42 9.11
C PRO A 60 7.03 26.49 10.08
N SER A 61 6.63 26.47 11.36
CA SER A 61 7.23 25.59 12.38
C SER A 61 6.70 24.16 12.30
N LYS A 62 5.55 23.97 11.67
CA LYS A 62 4.88 22.68 11.48
C LYS A 62 4.21 22.65 10.10
N PRO A 63 5.01 22.55 9.02
CA PRO A 63 4.49 22.60 7.66
C PRO A 63 3.48 21.48 7.43
N TRP A 64 2.39 21.80 6.75
CA TRP A 64 1.35 20.84 6.43
C TRP A 64 1.90 19.75 5.50
N PRO A 65 1.73 18.46 5.81
CA PRO A 65 2.32 17.38 5.02
C PRO A 65 1.48 17.03 3.79
N VAL A 66 2.14 16.44 2.79
CA VAL A 66 1.49 15.71 1.69
C VAL A 66 1.73 14.23 1.89
N ILE A 67 0.69 13.41 1.78
CA ILE A 67 0.79 11.95 1.79
C ILE A 67 0.61 11.44 0.37
N LEU A 68 1.62 10.79 -0.18
CA LEU A 68 1.49 9.93 -1.35
C LEU A 68 1.03 8.55 -0.91
N TRP A 69 -0.13 8.09 -1.39
CA TRP A 69 -0.63 6.74 -1.14
C TRP A 69 -0.28 5.80 -2.29
N LEU A 70 0.40 4.69 -1.99
CA LEU A 70 0.73 3.63 -2.95
C LEU A 70 0.07 2.31 -2.57
N GLN A 71 -0.78 1.83 -3.47
CA GLN A 71 -1.47 0.56 -3.32
C GLN A 71 -0.61 -0.64 -3.71
N GLY A 72 -1.02 -1.83 -3.25
CA GLY A 72 -0.39 -3.10 -3.58
C GLY A 72 -0.89 -3.78 -4.85
N GLY A 73 -1.13 -5.08 -4.75
CA GLY A 73 -1.35 -5.98 -5.88
C GLY A 73 -0.11 -6.86 -6.08
N PRO A 74 0.83 -6.52 -6.99
CA PRO A 74 0.99 -5.26 -7.74
C PRO A 74 -0.08 -4.99 -8.81
N GLY A 75 -0.29 -3.70 -9.13
CA GLY A 75 -1.21 -3.26 -10.18
C GLY A 75 -2.61 -2.87 -9.70
N ALA A 76 -2.83 -2.82 -8.39
CA ALA A 76 -4.07 -2.30 -7.83
C ALA A 76 -4.08 -0.76 -7.85
N SER A 77 -5.27 -0.17 -8.03
CA SER A 77 -5.43 1.28 -8.18
C SER A 77 -5.39 2.00 -6.83
N GLY A 78 -4.40 2.86 -6.62
CA GLY A 78 -4.36 3.75 -5.47
C GLY A 78 -5.42 4.85 -5.52
N VAL A 79 -5.81 5.27 -6.74
CA VAL A 79 -6.87 6.26 -6.94
C VAL A 79 -8.25 5.69 -6.69
N GLY A 80 -8.49 4.41 -6.96
CA GLY A 80 -9.76 3.76 -6.65
C GLY A 80 -9.83 3.32 -5.20
N LEU A 81 -8.92 2.42 -4.79
CA LEU A 81 -8.96 1.77 -3.48
C LEU A 81 -8.61 2.75 -2.35
N GLY A 82 -7.39 3.30 -2.38
CA GLY A 82 -6.89 4.22 -1.35
C GLY A 82 -7.80 5.43 -1.14
N ASN A 83 -8.36 5.97 -2.24
CA ASN A 83 -9.22 7.13 -2.18
C ASN A 83 -10.64 6.78 -1.71
N PHE A 84 -11.35 5.90 -2.42
CA PHE A 84 -12.79 5.72 -2.23
C PHE A 84 -13.13 4.63 -1.21
N LEU A 85 -12.21 3.73 -0.88
CA LEU A 85 -12.47 2.65 0.08
C LEU A 85 -11.74 2.85 1.41
N GLU A 86 -10.65 3.63 1.43
CA GLU A 86 -9.79 3.75 2.60
C GLU A 86 -9.76 5.16 3.20
N ILE A 87 -8.81 6.00 2.77
CA ILE A 87 -8.40 7.22 3.49
C ILE A 87 -8.89 8.53 2.86
N GLY A 88 -9.45 8.48 1.65
CA GLY A 88 -9.91 9.66 0.93
C GLY A 88 -11.12 10.36 1.55
N PRO A 89 -11.56 11.49 0.96
CA PRO A 89 -12.67 12.29 1.48
C PRO A 89 -14.02 11.61 1.40
N LEU A 90 -14.25 10.78 0.38
CA LEU A 90 -15.54 10.17 0.07
C LEU A 90 -15.46 8.64 0.16
N ASP A 91 -16.58 7.99 0.45
CA ASP A 91 -16.72 6.54 0.35
C ASP A 91 -17.12 6.08 -1.07
N GLY A 92 -17.20 4.77 -1.29
CA GLY A 92 -17.62 4.20 -2.57
C GLY A 92 -19.05 4.60 -2.99
N ASN A 93 -19.85 5.13 -2.07
CA ASN A 93 -21.18 5.68 -2.33
C ASN A 93 -21.16 7.21 -2.47
N LEU A 94 -19.96 7.81 -2.61
CA LEU A 94 -19.71 9.24 -2.67
C LEU A 94 -20.18 10.04 -1.44
N LYS A 95 -20.26 9.41 -0.27
CA LYS A 95 -20.60 10.08 0.98
C LYS A 95 -19.34 10.54 1.72
N PRO A 96 -19.35 11.70 2.39
CA PRO A 96 -18.21 12.17 3.17
C PRO A 96 -17.77 11.19 4.27
N ARG A 97 -16.46 10.95 4.37
CA ARG A 97 -15.84 10.14 5.43
C ARG A 97 -15.41 10.98 6.62
N ASN A 98 -15.88 10.62 7.81
CA ASN A 98 -15.40 11.25 9.04
C ASN A 98 -13.94 10.88 9.36
N SER A 99 -13.50 9.71 8.91
CA SER A 99 -12.16 9.14 9.10
C SER A 99 -11.12 9.57 8.06
N THR A 100 -11.47 10.47 7.12
CA THR A 100 -10.54 10.88 6.06
C THR A 100 -9.23 11.44 6.62
N TRP A 101 -8.13 11.11 5.95
CA TRP A 101 -6.79 11.60 6.30
C TRP A 101 -6.56 13.04 5.87
N LEU A 102 -7.46 13.63 5.07
CA LEU A 102 -7.42 15.06 4.76
C LEU A 102 -7.45 15.94 6.02
N ARG A 103 -7.90 15.43 7.16
CA ARG A 103 -7.82 16.14 8.44
C ARG A 103 -6.39 16.41 8.93
N LYS A 104 -5.38 15.78 8.33
CA LYS A 104 -3.98 15.81 8.79
C LYS A 104 -2.95 16.06 7.69
N ALA A 105 -3.31 15.88 6.42
CA ALA A 105 -2.42 16.03 5.28
C ALA A 105 -3.20 16.39 4.02
N ASP A 106 -2.50 16.90 3.01
CA ASP A 106 -2.98 16.80 1.62
C ASP A 106 -2.76 15.36 1.14
N LEU A 107 -3.64 14.85 0.27
CA LEU A 107 -3.57 13.45 -0.19
C LEU A 107 -3.29 13.39 -1.68
N LEU A 108 -2.20 12.72 -2.06
CA LEU A 108 -1.83 12.41 -3.44
C LEU A 108 -2.03 10.91 -3.68
N PHE A 109 -3.03 10.56 -4.48
CA PHE A 109 -3.25 9.20 -4.93
C PHE A 109 -2.64 9.00 -6.31
N VAL A 110 -2.02 7.85 -6.52
CA VAL A 110 -1.39 7.50 -7.80
C VAL A 110 -1.78 6.09 -8.17
N ASP A 111 -2.10 5.91 -9.44
CA ASP A 111 -2.27 4.59 -10.02
C ASP A 111 -0.92 4.06 -10.51
N SER A 112 -0.27 3.25 -9.68
CA SER A 112 1.09 2.77 -9.91
C SER A 112 1.19 1.25 -9.80
N PRO A 113 1.99 0.59 -10.65
CA PRO A 113 2.74 1.16 -11.79
C PRO A 113 1.84 1.48 -12.99
N VAL A 114 2.43 1.94 -14.11
CA VAL A 114 1.67 2.16 -15.36
C VAL A 114 0.94 0.88 -15.77
N GLY A 115 -0.36 0.98 -16.01
CA GLY A 115 -1.28 -0.15 -16.17
C GLY A 115 -2.17 -0.40 -14.96
N ALA A 116 -1.92 0.19 -13.79
CA ALA A 116 -2.86 0.16 -12.68
C ALA A 116 -4.01 1.16 -12.92
N GLY A 117 -5.24 0.82 -12.56
CA GLY A 117 -6.38 1.76 -12.54
C GLY A 117 -6.58 2.49 -13.86
N PHE A 118 -6.42 3.81 -13.85
CA PHE A 118 -6.49 4.67 -15.04
C PHE A 118 -5.14 4.94 -15.72
N SER A 119 -4.02 4.50 -15.14
CA SER A 119 -2.71 4.56 -15.80
C SER A 119 -2.64 3.55 -16.93
N TYR A 120 -2.10 3.95 -18.08
CA TYR A 120 -2.17 3.14 -19.30
C TYR A 120 -0.91 3.26 -20.17
N VAL A 121 -0.78 2.31 -21.09
CA VAL A 121 0.19 2.36 -22.19
C VAL A 121 -0.54 2.46 -23.51
N ASP A 122 0.06 3.08 -24.52
CA ASP A 122 -0.61 3.30 -25.82
C ASP A 122 -1.00 1.99 -26.53
N ASP A 123 -0.18 0.94 -26.40
CA ASP A 123 -0.47 -0.39 -26.94
C ASP A 123 -0.23 -1.48 -25.89
N VAL A 124 -1.31 -1.97 -25.28
CA VAL A 124 -1.28 -3.06 -24.29
C VAL A 124 -0.72 -4.38 -24.84
N ARG A 125 -0.58 -4.53 -26.17
CA ARG A 125 0.01 -5.71 -26.81
C ARG A 125 1.54 -5.62 -26.87
N ASP A 126 2.10 -4.43 -26.68
CA ASP A 126 3.54 -4.23 -26.61
C ASP A 126 4.04 -4.60 -25.21
N SER A 127 4.56 -5.82 -25.07
CA SER A 127 5.09 -6.35 -23.81
C SER A 127 6.38 -5.67 -23.32
N SER A 128 6.91 -4.70 -24.07
CA SER A 128 8.05 -3.89 -23.64
C SER A 128 7.65 -2.67 -22.80
N LEU A 129 6.38 -2.25 -22.85
CA LEU A 129 5.91 -1.03 -22.18
C LEU A 129 5.69 -1.17 -20.66
N PRO A 130 5.17 -2.30 -20.13
CA PRO A 130 5.06 -2.49 -18.69
C PRO A 130 6.42 -2.50 -18.00
N VAL A 131 6.48 -1.97 -16.78
CA VAL A 131 7.68 -2.08 -15.94
C VAL A 131 7.93 -3.54 -15.57
N LYS A 132 9.20 -3.92 -15.53
CA LYS A 132 9.67 -5.28 -15.23
C LYS A 132 10.38 -5.38 -13.88
N THR A 133 10.67 -4.23 -13.27
CA THR A 133 11.33 -4.18 -11.96
C THR A 133 10.70 -3.16 -11.02
N ASP A 134 10.81 -3.35 -9.70
CA ASP A 134 10.40 -2.33 -8.72
C ASP A 134 11.18 -1.01 -8.91
N VAL A 135 12.41 -1.10 -9.44
CA VAL A 135 13.28 0.05 -9.74
C VAL A 135 12.74 0.86 -10.91
N GLU A 136 12.31 0.21 -11.99
CA GLU A 136 11.65 0.89 -13.11
C GLU A 136 10.36 1.58 -12.65
N ALA A 137 9.54 0.93 -11.82
CA ALA A 137 8.34 1.54 -11.23
C ALA A 137 8.67 2.77 -10.38
N ALA A 138 9.76 2.71 -9.59
CA ALA A 138 10.23 3.83 -8.78
C ALA A 138 10.77 4.99 -9.62
N ILE A 139 11.41 4.72 -10.76
CA ILE A 139 11.84 5.75 -11.71
C ILE A 139 10.62 6.45 -12.29
N ASP A 140 9.62 5.70 -12.77
CA ASP A 140 8.36 6.25 -13.30
C ASP A 140 7.66 7.15 -12.26
N LEU A 141 7.54 6.68 -11.01
CA LEU A 141 7.02 7.47 -9.89
C LEU A 141 7.86 8.73 -9.59
N THR A 142 9.18 8.64 -9.72
CA THR A 142 10.08 9.80 -9.53
C THR A 142 9.85 10.84 -10.62
N THR A 143 9.66 10.42 -11.87
CA THR A 143 9.30 11.31 -12.99
C THR A 143 7.97 12.00 -12.72
N LEU A 144 6.94 11.27 -12.28
CA LEU A 144 5.67 11.85 -11.86
C LEU A 144 5.86 12.92 -10.76
N LEU A 145 6.66 12.62 -9.72
CA LEU A 145 6.91 13.58 -8.64
C LEU A 145 7.63 14.84 -9.14
N LYS A 146 8.53 14.73 -10.12
CA LYS A 146 9.18 15.89 -10.74
C LYS A 146 8.15 16.81 -11.38
N GLU A 147 7.23 16.27 -12.17
CA GLU A 147 6.18 17.05 -12.82
C GLU A 147 5.21 17.71 -11.82
N VAL A 148 4.81 16.98 -10.78
CA VAL A 148 3.84 17.48 -9.80
C VAL A 148 4.47 18.54 -8.86
N PHE A 149 5.72 18.37 -8.44
CA PHE A 149 6.34 19.23 -7.42
C PHE A 149 7.18 20.38 -8.00
N ASN A 150 7.92 20.19 -9.09
CA ASN A 150 8.92 21.18 -9.53
C ASN A 150 8.30 22.53 -9.97
N GLY A 151 7.07 22.50 -10.47
CA GLY A 151 6.31 23.69 -10.87
C GLY A 151 5.44 24.30 -9.76
N ASN A 152 5.38 23.69 -8.57
CA ASN A 152 4.43 24.08 -7.52
C ASN A 152 5.12 24.42 -6.19
N GLU A 153 5.47 25.69 -6.01
CA GLU A 153 6.17 26.19 -4.81
C GLU A 153 5.46 25.86 -3.49
N SER A 154 4.11 25.83 -3.50
CA SER A 154 3.33 25.47 -2.31
C SER A 154 3.56 24.01 -1.89
N LEU A 155 3.68 23.09 -2.86
CA LEU A 155 3.99 21.69 -2.57
C LEU A 155 5.44 21.52 -2.12
N GLN A 156 6.38 22.28 -2.68
CA GLN A 156 7.80 22.23 -2.32
C GLN A 156 8.08 22.58 -0.85
N GLN A 157 7.21 23.39 -0.24
CA GLN A 157 7.32 23.75 1.17
C GLN A 157 6.87 22.61 2.11
N SER A 158 5.98 21.76 1.61
CA SER A 158 5.31 20.68 2.35
C SER A 158 6.17 19.40 2.36
N PRO A 159 6.38 18.75 3.52
CA PRO A 159 7.07 17.47 3.54
C PRO A 159 6.19 16.37 2.92
N LEU A 160 6.78 15.58 2.01
CA LEU A 160 6.15 14.42 1.40
C LEU A 160 6.39 13.18 2.25
N TYR A 161 5.32 12.52 2.67
CA TYR A 161 5.36 11.18 3.27
C TYR A 161 4.84 10.17 2.26
N VAL A 162 5.63 9.12 2.00
CA VAL A 162 5.18 8.00 1.16
C VAL A 162 4.57 6.94 2.05
N VAL A 163 3.27 6.71 1.90
CA VAL A 163 2.52 5.72 2.67
C VAL A 163 2.05 4.66 1.71
N ALA A 164 2.23 3.39 2.07
CA ALA A 164 1.87 2.30 1.19
C ALA A 164 1.35 1.10 1.94
N GLU A 165 0.68 0.21 1.21
CA GLU A 165 0.25 -1.07 1.73
C GLU A 165 0.53 -2.26 0.81
N SER A 166 0.59 -3.47 1.40
CA SER A 166 0.81 -4.71 0.68
C SER A 166 2.07 -4.62 -0.23
N TYR A 167 1.98 -4.99 -1.50
CA TYR A 167 3.09 -4.87 -2.46
C TYR A 167 3.58 -3.42 -2.65
N GLY A 168 2.73 -2.42 -2.39
CA GLY A 168 3.06 -1.01 -2.46
C GLY A 168 4.21 -0.63 -1.53
N GLY A 169 4.44 -1.40 -0.47
CA GLY A 169 5.59 -1.19 0.41
C GLY A 169 6.93 -1.35 -0.30
N LYS A 170 7.05 -2.25 -1.28
CA LYS A 170 8.26 -2.35 -2.13
C LYS A 170 8.42 -1.11 -2.99
N PHE A 171 7.35 -0.67 -3.65
CA PHE A 171 7.36 0.57 -4.44
C PHE A 171 7.74 1.77 -3.57
N ALA A 172 7.24 1.86 -2.34
CA ALA A 172 7.50 2.97 -1.45
C ALA A 172 8.98 3.09 -1.08
N VAL A 173 9.63 2.01 -0.64
CA VAL A 173 11.04 2.06 -0.23
C VAL A 173 11.97 2.31 -1.42
N THR A 174 11.69 1.69 -2.56
CA THR A 174 12.49 1.86 -3.78
C THR A 174 12.28 3.27 -4.36
N LEU A 175 11.06 3.81 -4.32
CA LEU A 175 10.78 5.22 -4.61
C LEU A 175 11.54 6.14 -3.66
N GLY A 176 11.55 5.86 -2.36
CA GLY A 176 12.28 6.68 -1.39
C GLY A 176 13.75 6.86 -1.78
N LEU A 177 14.44 5.77 -2.17
CA LEU A 177 15.82 5.84 -2.65
C LEU A 177 15.96 6.58 -3.98
N SER A 178 15.06 6.33 -4.93
CA SER A 178 15.07 7.00 -6.24
C SER A 178 14.84 8.52 -6.10
N ALA A 179 13.86 8.91 -5.29
CA ALA A 179 13.54 10.30 -5.01
C ALA A 179 14.69 11.02 -4.28
N LEU A 180 15.33 10.37 -3.29
CA LEU A 180 16.52 10.95 -2.63
C LEU A 180 17.64 11.24 -3.61
N LYS A 181 17.94 10.31 -4.53
CA LYS A 181 18.94 10.53 -5.58
C LYS A 181 18.58 11.73 -6.46
N ALA A 182 17.32 11.86 -6.87
CA ALA A 182 16.85 12.99 -7.67
C ALA A 182 16.88 14.33 -6.91
N ILE A 183 16.61 14.32 -5.60
CA ILE A 183 16.70 15.51 -4.73
C ILE A 183 18.16 15.93 -4.56
N GLU A 184 19.05 14.98 -4.25
CA GLU A 184 20.50 15.21 -4.12
C GLU A 184 21.10 15.77 -5.42
N ALA A 185 20.59 15.34 -6.58
CA ALA A 185 20.98 15.84 -7.90
C ALA A 185 20.35 17.21 -8.27
N GLY A 186 19.39 17.72 -7.47
CA GLY A 186 18.67 18.96 -7.75
C GLY A 186 17.62 18.85 -8.87
N GLU A 187 17.32 17.64 -9.33
CA GLU A 187 16.31 17.36 -10.37
C GLU A 187 14.88 17.31 -9.82
N LEU A 188 14.75 17.02 -8.52
CA LEU A 188 13.46 16.94 -7.82
C LEU A 188 13.45 17.91 -6.64
N LYS A 189 12.57 18.92 -6.72
CA LYS A 189 12.37 19.92 -5.67
C LYS A 189 11.28 19.45 -4.72
N LEU A 190 11.63 18.61 -3.75
CA LEU A 190 10.73 18.24 -2.66
C LEU A 190 11.49 17.96 -1.37
N LYS A 191 10.77 17.97 -0.25
CA LYS A 191 11.30 17.52 1.05
C LYS A 191 10.74 16.14 1.36
N LEU A 192 11.58 15.12 1.42
CA LEU A 192 11.13 13.78 1.81
C LEU A 192 11.03 13.70 3.34
N GLY A 193 9.81 13.54 3.85
CA GLY A 193 9.49 13.52 5.28
C GLY A 193 9.62 12.13 5.93
N GLY A 194 9.37 11.07 5.17
CA GLY A 194 9.46 9.69 5.67
C GLY A 194 8.63 8.70 4.85
N ILE A 195 8.73 7.44 5.25
CA ILE A 195 8.00 6.33 4.62
C ILE A 195 7.20 5.58 5.68
N ALA A 196 5.96 5.21 5.38
CA ALA A 196 5.13 4.36 6.22
C ALA A 196 4.64 3.12 5.46
N LEU A 197 4.88 1.95 6.03
CA LEU A 197 4.60 0.64 5.44
C LEU A 197 3.47 -0.03 6.23
N GLY A 198 2.28 -0.10 5.64
CA GLY A 198 1.10 -0.75 6.18
C GLY A 198 1.03 -2.20 5.69
N ASP A 199 1.04 -3.19 6.59
CA ASP A 199 0.87 -4.62 6.23
C ASP A 199 1.62 -5.04 4.94
N SER A 200 2.87 -4.57 4.81
CA SER A 200 3.57 -4.56 3.52
C SER A 200 4.30 -5.85 3.21
N TRP A 201 4.24 -6.27 1.94
CA TRP A 201 4.97 -7.42 1.40
C TRP A 201 6.43 -7.05 1.08
N ILE A 202 7.25 -6.82 2.12
CA ILE A 202 8.62 -6.29 1.96
C ILE A 202 9.72 -7.36 1.98
N SER A 203 9.52 -8.42 2.76
CA SER A 203 10.48 -9.50 2.98
C SER A 203 9.77 -10.85 2.86
N PRO A 204 9.58 -11.38 1.64
CA PRO A 204 8.83 -12.62 1.41
C PRO A 204 9.34 -13.80 2.24
N GLU A 205 10.66 -13.88 2.46
CA GLU A 205 11.25 -14.89 3.33
C GLU A 205 10.66 -14.84 4.75
N ASP A 206 10.53 -13.65 5.35
CA ASP A 206 10.03 -13.51 6.72
C ASP A 206 8.53 -13.82 6.86
N PHE A 207 7.75 -13.70 5.77
CA PHE A 207 6.33 -14.05 5.75
C PHE A 207 6.08 -15.53 5.51
N VAL A 208 6.88 -16.15 4.65
CA VAL A 208 6.67 -17.53 4.20
C VAL A 208 7.43 -18.52 5.08
N VAL A 209 8.62 -18.14 5.52
CA VAL A 209 9.57 -19.04 6.16
C VAL A 209 9.72 -18.69 7.62
N CYS A 210 9.31 -19.61 8.48
CA CYS A 210 9.70 -19.56 9.88
C CYS A 210 11.15 -20.06 9.98
N ASN A 211 12.12 -19.14 10.11
CA ASN A 211 13.50 -19.48 10.46
C ASN A 211 13.58 -19.94 11.92
N SER A 212 13.25 -21.20 12.18
CA SER A 212 13.83 -21.91 13.31
C SER A 212 15.30 -22.11 12.95
N ILE A 213 16.22 -21.63 13.79
CA ILE A 213 17.69 -21.64 13.65
C ILE A 213 18.26 -20.30 13.15
N SER A 214 18.29 -19.31 14.05
CA SER A 214 19.47 -18.46 14.20
C SER A 214 19.73 -18.25 15.69
N THR A 215 20.41 -19.22 16.30
CA THR A 215 21.15 -18.99 17.53
C THR A 215 22.43 -18.22 17.20
N SER A 216 22.30 -16.93 16.89
CA SER A 216 23.43 -16.01 16.99
C SER A 216 23.39 -15.37 18.38
N THR A 217 24.03 -16.06 19.31
CA THR A 217 24.61 -15.58 20.58
C THR A 217 24.32 -14.12 20.96
N TYR A 218 23.20 -13.87 21.64
CA TYR A 218 23.13 -12.85 22.68
C TYR A 218 22.38 -13.44 23.87
N THR A 219 23.07 -13.42 25.01
CA THR A 219 22.85 -14.19 26.22
C THR A 219 21.42 -14.10 26.76
N ILE A 220 20.81 -15.27 26.97
CA ILE A 220 19.61 -15.49 27.77
C ILE A 220 19.98 -15.28 29.25
N PHE A 221 19.33 -14.32 29.92
CA PHE A 221 19.10 -14.39 31.36
C PHE A 221 17.60 -14.28 31.61
N PHE A 222 17.03 -15.37 32.12
CA PHE A 222 15.69 -15.47 32.69
C PHE A 222 15.48 -14.46 33.83
N LEU A 223 14.26 -13.94 34.01
CA LEU A 223 13.41 -14.30 35.17
C LEU A 223 12.09 -13.53 35.22
N VAL A 224 11.05 -14.29 35.53
CA VAL A 224 9.73 -13.84 36.01
C VAL A 224 9.84 -13.36 37.47
N ARG A 225 9.00 -12.36 37.81
CA ARG A 225 8.60 -11.81 39.13
C ARG A 225 9.34 -10.59 39.70
N MET A 226 8.54 -9.52 39.84
CA MET A 226 8.45 -8.55 40.94
C MET A 226 9.71 -7.79 41.37
N PHE A 227 9.72 -6.46 41.22
CA PHE A 227 9.31 -5.52 42.28
C PHE A 227 9.39 -4.06 41.77
N HIS A 228 8.64 -3.21 42.45
CA HIS A 228 8.58 -1.75 42.33
C HIS A 228 9.94 -1.02 42.34
N TYR A 229 9.87 0.27 41.98
CA TYR A 229 10.85 1.36 42.20
C TYR A 229 11.87 1.57 41.08
N PHE A 230 11.64 2.56 40.21
CA PHE A 230 12.26 3.88 40.38
C PHE A 230 11.64 4.89 39.41
N TYR A 231 11.12 5.96 40.02
CA TYR A 231 10.79 7.23 39.38
C TYR A 231 12.07 7.91 38.85
N THR A 232 11.88 8.79 37.87
CA THR A 232 12.81 9.85 37.41
C THR A 232 14.10 9.42 36.72
N LEU A 233 14.13 9.52 35.38
CA LEU A 233 15.17 10.25 34.67
C LEU A 233 14.65 10.74 33.30
N LYS A 234 14.69 12.06 33.09
CA LYS A 234 14.66 12.68 31.77
C LYS A 234 15.79 12.07 30.93
N CYS A 235 15.51 11.43 29.81
CA CYS A 235 16.49 11.26 28.74
C CYS A 235 15.81 10.95 27.41
N GLN A 236 16.48 11.34 26.33
CA GLN A 236 15.94 11.50 24.99
C GLN A 236 15.24 10.25 24.42
N VAL A 237 14.07 10.44 23.82
CA VAL A 237 13.48 9.45 22.92
C VAL A 237 14.27 9.49 21.62
N LYS A 238 15.42 8.81 21.61
CA LYS A 238 16.04 8.36 20.36
C LYS A 238 15.25 7.16 19.88
N THR A 239 14.65 7.32 18.71
CA THR A 239 14.09 6.27 17.87
C THR A 239 14.99 5.03 17.87
N PHE A 240 14.50 3.96 18.47
CA PHE A 240 15.06 2.62 18.34
C PHE A 240 13.87 1.66 18.34
N ILE A 241 13.19 1.55 17.19
CA ILE A 241 12.38 0.36 16.93
C ILE A 241 13.34 -0.66 16.34
N LYS A 242 14.11 -1.30 17.22
CA LYS A 242 14.65 -2.61 16.90
C LYS A 242 13.42 -3.52 16.94
N VAL A 243 12.82 -3.78 15.78
CA VAL A 243 11.72 -4.75 15.65
C VAL A 243 12.24 -6.02 16.29
N SER A 244 11.78 -6.27 17.50
CA SER A 244 12.07 -7.50 18.21
C SER A 244 11.24 -8.53 17.47
N LEU A 245 11.84 -9.16 16.46
CA LEU A 245 11.35 -10.39 15.85
C LEU A 245 11.27 -11.42 16.97
N LEU A 246 10.16 -11.38 17.72
CA LEU A 246 9.81 -12.40 18.68
C LEU A 246 9.72 -13.70 17.88
N ASN A 247 10.70 -14.57 18.10
CA ASN A 247 10.71 -16.01 17.83
C ASN A 247 9.65 -16.48 16.84
N CYS A 248 10.02 -16.62 15.56
CA CYS A 248 9.51 -17.62 14.59
C CYS A 248 8.23 -18.33 15.06
N LYS A 249 7.08 -17.68 14.90
CA LYS A 249 5.76 -18.26 15.22
C LYS A 249 4.70 -18.07 14.14
N LEU A 250 5.04 -17.43 13.02
CA LEU A 250 4.05 -16.92 12.07
C LEU A 250 4.41 -17.20 10.61
N SER A 251 4.81 -18.44 10.26
CA SER A 251 4.47 -18.92 8.91
C SER A 251 3.03 -19.42 8.90
N TRP A 252 2.36 -19.35 7.75
CA TRP A 252 0.93 -19.67 7.60
C TRP A 252 0.53 -21.02 8.20
N GLY A 253 1.31 -22.09 7.97
CA GLY A 253 1.04 -23.42 8.50
C GLY A 253 0.94 -23.45 10.04
N PRO A 254 2.02 -23.13 10.78
CA PRO A 254 2.00 -23.01 12.24
C PRO A 254 0.91 -22.08 12.78
N LEU A 255 0.68 -20.92 12.16
CA LEU A 255 -0.36 -19.97 12.56
C LEU A 255 -1.74 -20.63 12.48
N LEU A 256 -2.10 -21.15 11.30
CA LEU A 256 -3.41 -21.77 11.06
C LEU A 256 -3.59 -23.04 11.90
N LYS A 257 -2.50 -23.78 12.18
CA LYS A 257 -2.56 -24.91 13.10
C LYS A 257 -2.87 -24.46 14.52
N ALA A 258 -2.23 -23.38 14.99
CA ALA A 258 -2.42 -22.85 16.33
C ALA A 258 -3.87 -22.36 16.56
N VAL A 259 -4.51 -21.81 15.51
CA VAL A 259 -5.93 -21.42 15.55
C VAL A 259 -6.89 -22.54 15.12
N SER A 260 -6.41 -23.78 15.03
CA SER A 260 -7.20 -24.97 14.66
C SER A 260 -7.92 -24.88 13.31
N ARG A 261 -7.39 -24.07 12.38
CA ARG A 261 -7.87 -23.96 11.00
C ARG A 261 -7.38 -25.12 10.13
N ILE A 262 -6.20 -25.68 10.42
CA ILE A 262 -5.66 -26.85 9.69
C ILE A 262 -5.27 -27.98 10.65
N ASP A 263 -5.27 -29.21 10.15
CA ASP A 263 -4.83 -30.41 10.87
C ASP A 263 -3.31 -30.63 10.76
N ASN A 264 -2.81 -31.78 11.24
CA ASN A 264 -1.38 -32.10 11.15
C ASN A 264 -0.93 -32.38 9.70
N ASN A 265 -1.82 -32.87 8.84
CA ASN A 265 -1.52 -33.12 7.44
C ASN A 265 -1.35 -31.79 6.68
N GLY A 266 -2.25 -30.83 6.92
CA GLY A 266 -2.15 -29.48 6.38
C GLY A 266 -0.90 -28.74 6.88
N LEU A 267 -0.55 -28.89 8.16
CA LEU A 267 0.70 -28.35 8.69
C LEU A 267 1.92 -28.96 7.98
N SER A 268 1.96 -30.29 7.81
CA SER A 268 3.08 -30.96 7.14
C SER A 268 3.19 -30.54 5.67
N ALA A 269 2.07 -30.48 4.94
CA ALA A 269 2.05 -30.07 3.54
C ALA A 269 2.51 -28.62 3.36
N SER A 270 1.92 -27.70 4.14
CA SER A 270 2.28 -26.27 4.10
C SER A 270 3.75 -26.03 4.46
N ASN A 271 4.28 -26.70 5.49
CA ASN A 271 5.71 -26.60 5.84
C ASN A 271 6.64 -27.14 4.74
N SER A 272 6.26 -28.22 4.03
CA SER A 272 7.06 -28.75 2.93
C SER A 272 7.23 -27.71 1.81
N VAL A 273 6.15 -27.02 1.45
CA VAL A 273 6.19 -25.97 0.42
C VAL A 273 6.95 -24.74 0.92
N ALA A 274 6.77 -24.35 2.19
CA ALA A 274 7.52 -23.24 2.79
C ALA A 274 9.05 -23.48 2.78
N GLN A 275 9.51 -24.72 3.03
CA GLN A 275 10.93 -25.06 2.91
C GLN A 275 11.44 -25.02 1.47
N MET A 276 10.61 -25.41 0.50
CA MET A 276 10.95 -25.29 -0.93
C MET A 276 11.13 -23.82 -1.32
N ILE A 277 10.20 -22.95 -0.90
CA ILE A 277 10.30 -21.50 -1.14
C ILE A 277 11.56 -20.94 -0.50
N LYS A 278 11.87 -21.33 0.73
CA LYS A 278 13.12 -20.93 1.40
C LYS A 278 14.36 -21.23 0.56
N GLN A 279 14.44 -22.46 0.04
CA GLN A 279 15.58 -22.90 -0.76
C GLN A 279 15.67 -22.09 -2.07
N GLN A 280 14.54 -21.91 -2.76
CA GLN A 280 14.48 -21.11 -3.99
C GLN A 280 14.90 -19.66 -3.76
N LEU A 281 14.47 -19.05 -2.65
CA LEU A 281 14.89 -17.70 -2.25
C LEU A 281 16.40 -17.63 -2.00
N SER A 282 16.99 -18.61 -1.30
CA SER A 282 18.44 -18.64 -1.06
C SER A 282 19.25 -18.85 -2.34
N ASP A 283 18.68 -19.55 -3.34
CA ASP A 283 19.30 -19.82 -4.63
C ASP A 283 19.07 -18.67 -5.64
N GLY A 284 18.33 -17.63 -5.27
CA GLY A 284 17.97 -16.51 -6.15
C GLY A 284 16.93 -16.86 -7.23
N GLN A 285 16.22 -17.98 -7.08
CA GLN A 285 15.20 -18.50 -7.98
C GLN A 285 13.83 -17.86 -7.67
N PHE A 286 13.70 -16.56 -7.90
CA PHE A 286 12.52 -15.79 -7.47
C PHE A 286 11.23 -16.14 -8.23
N VAL A 287 11.33 -16.54 -9.50
CA VAL A 287 10.16 -16.94 -10.30
C VAL A 287 9.64 -18.30 -9.81
N GLU A 288 10.53 -19.24 -9.54
CA GLU A 288 10.19 -20.55 -9.00
C GLU A 288 9.64 -20.44 -7.57
N ALA A 289 10.19 -19.52 -6.76
CA ALA A 289 9.67 -19.18 -5.45
C ALA A 289 8.24 -18.64 -5.51
N GLU A 290 7.90 -17.88 -6.54
CA GLU A 290 6.54 -17.32 -6.72
C GLU A 290 5.54 -18.42 -7.07
N HIS A 291 5.88 -19.30 -8.02
CA HIS A 291 5.04 -20.45 -8.34
C HIS A 291 4.80 -21.34 -7.11
N SER A 292 5.85 -21.49 -6.29
CA SER A 292 5.80 -22.25 -5.05
C SER A 292 4.99 -21.56 -3.97
N PHE A 293 4.99 -20.22 -3.91
CA PHE A 293 4.11 -19.44 -3.05
C PHE A 293 2.64 -19.66 -3.41
N PHE A 294 2.27 -19.66 -4.69
CA PHE A 294 0.91 -20.01 -5.09
C PHE A 294 0.51 -21.45 -4.77
N LEU A 295 1.45 -22.38 -4.87
CA LEU A 295 1.23 -23.74 -4.40
C LEU A 295 0.98 -23.78 -2.89
N LEU A 296 1.67 -22.95 -2.10
CA LEU A 296 1.45 -22.85 -0.66
C LEU A 296 0.04 -22.33 -0.36
N GLU A 297 -0.41 -21.30 -1.08
CA GLU A 297 -1.78 -20.77 -0.95
C GLU A 297 -2.83 -21.84 -1.26
N GLU A 298 -2.65 -22.60 -2.35
CA GLU A 298 -3.55 -23.70 -2.71
C GLU A 298 -3.58 -24.79 -1.63
N VAL A 299 -2.42 -25.18 -1.10
CA VAL A 299 -2.33 -26.14 0.01
C VAL A 299 -3.10 -25.62 1.23
N ILE A 300 -2.84 -24.39 1.65
CA ILE A 300 -3.53 -23.78 2.78
C ILE A 300 -5.05 -23.75 2.55
N GLY A 301 -5.51 -23.28 1.39
CA GLY A 301 -6.93 -23.21 1.07
C GLY A 301 -7.62 -24.58 1.18
N ASN A 302 -7.00 -25.63 0.61
CA ASN A 302 -7.57 -26.98 0.63
C ASN A 302 -7.63 -27.58 2.04
N TYR A 303 -6.69 -27.27 2.93
CA TYR A 303 -6.65 -27.82 4.29
C TYR A 303 -7.38 -26.96 5.33
N SER A 304 -7.72 -25.71 5.01
CA SER A 304 -8.27 -24.73 5.95
C SER A 304 -9.74 -24.36 5.75
N ASN A 305 -10.41 -25.07 4.83
CA ASN A 305 -11.73 -24.70 4.32
C ASN A 305 -11.73 -23.30 3.67
N TYR A 306 -10.74 -23.03 2.81
CA TYR A 306 -10.56 -21.76 2.10
C TYR A 306 -10.56 -20.56 3.05
N VAL A 307 -9.60 -20.56 3.97
CA VAL A 307 -9.36 -19.40 4.85
C VAL A 307 -9.06 -18.14 4.03
N ASP A 308 -9.54 -17.01 4.51
CA ASP A 308 -9.20 -15.70 3.97
C ASP A 308 -7.74 -15.32 4.35
N PHE A 309 -6.93 -14.93 3.36
CA PHE A 309 -5.52 -14.60 3.54
C PHE A 309 -5.27 -13.19 4.09
N TYR A 310 -6.23 -12.28 4.00
CA TYR A 310 -6.20 -10.97 4.65
C TYR A 310 -6.78 -11.03 6.07
N ASN A 311 -7.66 -11.99 6.34
CA ASN A 311 -8.31 -12.16 7.62
C ASN A 311 -8.55 -13.65 7.95
N PHE A 312 -7.53 -14.32 8.50
CA PHE A 312 -7.58 -15.76 8.77
C PHE A 312 -8.67 -16.22 9.77
N MET A 313 -9.36 -15.27 10.40
CA MET A 313 -10.51 -15.53 11.25
C MET A 313 -11.77 -15.83 10.45
N LEU A 314 -11.81 -15.52 9.17
CA LEU A 314 -12.93 -15.71 8.27
C LEU A 314 -12.61 -16.75 7.20
N ASP A 315 -13.68 -17.34 6.65
CA ASP A 315 -13.57 -18.08 5.40
C ASP A 315 -13.63 -17.04 4.28
N PHE A 316 -12.96 -17.31 3.16
CA PHE A 316 -12.90 -16.40 2.01
C PHE A 316 -14.29 -15.93 1.55
N ASP A 317 -15.31 -16.79 1.61
CA ASP A 317 -16.68 -16.44 1.20
C ASP A 317 -17.45 -15.58 2.24
N ASN A 318 -16.90 -15.38 3.44
CA ASN A 318 -17.60 -14.82 4.60
C ASN A 318 -16.99 -13.50 5.12
N ASP A 319 -15.96 -12.95 4.48
CA ASP A 319 -15.36 -11.69 4.93
C ASP A 319 -16.22 -10.49 4.48
N PRO A 320 -16.72 -9.60 5.37
CA PRO A 320 -17.57 -8.47 5.00
C PRO A 320 -16.83 -7.30 4.33
N ILE A 321 -15.51 -7.36 4.27
CA ILE A 321 -14.62 -6.50 3.46
C ILE A 321 -14.28 -7.23 2.13
N GLU A 322 -14.49 -8.56 2.07
CA GLU A 322 -14.30 -9.44 0.90
C GLU A 322 -15.55 -10.32 0.49
N GLY A 323 -16.79 -9.88 0.73
CA GLY A 323 -17.92 -10.83 0.84
C GLY A 323 -19.00 -10.70 -0.21
N SER A 324 -18.85 -11.41 -1.34
CA SER A 324 -19.93 -12.12 -2.06
C SER A 324 -19.46 -12.58 -3.45
N THR A 325 -19.22 -13.87 -3.65
CA THR A 325 -20.06 -14.69 -4.56
C THR A 325 -19.64 -16.16 -4.58
N ASN A 326 -20.66 -17.03 -4.47
CA ASN A 326 -20.64 -18.44 -4.82
C ASN A 326 -19.97 -18.69 -6.19
N VAL A 327 -18.72 -19.17 -6.19
CA VAL A 327 -18.13 -19.81 -7.37
C VAL A 327 -17.40 -21.07 -6.93
N ALA A 328 -18.04 -22.21 -7.19
CA ALA A 328 -17.44 -23.54 -7.05
C ALA A 328 -16.05 -23.58 -7.72
N LEU A 329 -14.99 -23.60 -6.92
CA LEU A 329 -13.61 -23.67 -7.36
C LEU A 329 -13.33 -25.04 -8.00
N LYS A 330 -13.27 -25.06 -9.34
CA LYS A 330 -12.70 -26.18 -10.10
C LYS A 330 -11.59 -25.68 -11.03
N ARG A 331 -10.36 -26.09 -10.70
CA ARG A 331 -9.14 -26.30 -11.54
C ARG A 331 -8.56 -25.13 -12.37
N THR A 332 -7.31 -24.77 -12.06
CA THR A 332 -6.08 -24.56 -12.89
C THR A 332 -5.21 -23.38 -12.45
N SER A 333 -3.95 -23.67 -12.10
CA SER A 333 -3.05 -22.89 -11.22
C SER A 333 -2.41 -21.62 -11.80
N THR A 334 -2.91 -21.10 -12.93
CA THR A 334 -2.53 -19.77 -13.47
C THR A 334 -3.70 -18.81 -13.55
N LYS A 335 -4.94 -19.32 -13.43
CA LYS A 335 -6.15 -18.50 -13.39
C LYS A 335 -6.47 -17.99 -11.99
N THR A 336 -5.82 -18.51 -10.95
CA THR A 336 -6.17 -18.23 -9.55
C THR A 336 -5.81 -16.81 -9.14
N TYR A 337 -4.62 -16.30 -9.49
CA TYR A 337 -4.22 -14.94 -9.11
C TYR A 337 -4.82 -13.85 -10.01
N SER A 338 -4.97 -14.11 -11.31
CA SER A 338 -5.77 -13.22 -12.17
C SER A 338 -7.22 -13.16 -11.71
N LYS A 339 -7.78 -14.28 -11.24
CA LYS A 339 -9.09 -14.29 -10.57
C LYS A 339 -9.05 -13.66 -9.19
N TYR A 340 -7.94 -13.67 -8.47
CA TYR A 340 -7.78 -13.01 -7.17
C TYR A 340 -7.64 -11.49 -7.28
N LEU A 341 -6.99 -10.99 -8.33
CA LEU A 341 -6.96 -9.56 -8.67
C LEU A 341 -8.29 -9.10 -9.28
N ASP A 342 -8.88 -9.92 -10.16
CA ASP A 342 -10.21 -9.68 -10.74
C ASP A 342 -11.33 -9.92 -9.70
N SER A 343 -11.08 -10.71 -8.65
CA SER A 343 -11.98 -10.86 -7.51
C SER A 343 -11.71 -9.76 -6.51
N SER A 344 -10.48 -9.44 -6.08
CA SER A 344 -10.17 -8.30 -5.22
C SER A 344 -10.71 -6.98 -5.78
N SER A 345 -10.65 -6.78 -7.11
CA SER A 345 -11.29 -5.63 -7.77
C SER A 345 -12.83 -5.68 -7.76
N ARG A 346 -13.43 -6.87 -7.70
CA ARG A 346 -14.88 -7.11 -7.57
C ARG A 346 -15.38 -7.27 -6.13
N ILE A 347 -14.49 -7.50 -5.16
CA ILE A 347 -14.78 -8.06 -3.83
C ILE A 347 -14.48 -7.05 -2.70
N LEU A 348 -13.69 -6.00 -2.94
CA LEU A 348 -13.61 -4.81 -2.08
C LEU A 348 -14.93 -3.98 -2.08
N SER A 349 -16.08 -4.62 -2.34
CA SER A 349 -17.34 -4.05 -2.84
C SER A 349 -18.53 -4.16 -1.89
N THR A 350 -18.32 -4.08 -0.58
CA THR A 350 -19.45 -3.79 0.35
C THR A 350 -19.84 -2.30 0.39
N SER A 351 -19.28 -1.50 -0.52
CA SER A 351 -19.92 -0.29 -1.07
C SER A 351 -20.01 -0.44 -2.58
N ASP A 352 -21.22 -0.34 -3.14
CA ASP A 352 -21.58 -0.19 -4.55
C ASP A 352 -20.40 -0.25 -5.55
N ASP A 353 -20.21 -1.42 -6.17
CA ASP A 353 -19.39 -1.70 -7.37
C ASP A 353 -18.37 -0.62 -7.78
N LEU A 354 -17.18 -0.63 -7.16
CA LEU A 354 -16.11 0.33 -7.43
C LEU A 354 -15.75 0.47 -8.92
N PRO A 355 -15.66 -0.60 -9.74
CA PRO A 355 -15.59 -0.47 -11.20
C PRO A 355 -16.67 0.43 -11.81
N THR A 356 -17.93 0.24 -11.44
CA THR A 356 -19.05 1.08 -11.90
C THR A 356 -18.92 2.52 -11.41
N LEU A 357 -18.47 2.74 -10.17
CA LEU A 357 -18.20 4.09 -9.66
C LEU A 357 -17.13 4.79 -10.50
N MET A 358 -16.01 4.11 -10.72
CA MET A 358 -14.83 4.67 -11.37
C MET A 358 -15.07 4.95 -12.85
N ASP A 359 -15.60 3.97 -13.59
CA ASP A 359 -15.90 4.12 -15.02
C ASP A 359 -17.19 4.90 -15.30
N GLY A 360 -18.04 5.12 -14.30
CA GLY A 360 -19.23 5.96 -14.37
C GLY A 360 -18.99 7.39 -13.92
N VAL A 361 -19.54 7.75 -12.77
CA VAL A 361 -19.60 9.13 -12.26
C VAL A 361 -18.22 9.76 -12.05
N ILE A 362 -17.20 8.98 -11.68
CA ILE A 362 -15.84 9.52 -11.51
C ILE A 362 -15.22 9.85 -12.87
N ARG A 363 -15.28 8.96 -13.85
CA ARG A 363 -14.86 9.27 -15.23
C ARG A 363 -15.54 10.52 -15.78
N GLU A 364 -16.85 10.66 -15.58
CA GLU A 364 -17.62 11.84 -15.99
C GLU A 364 -17.14 13.13 -15.31
N LYS A 365 -16.74 13.05 -14.04
CA LYS A 365 -16.11 14.18 -13.32
C LYS A 365 -14.73 14.50 -13.90
N LEU A 366 -13.89 13.49 -14.11
CA LEU A 366 -12.48 13.69 -14.47
C LEU A 366 -12.31 14.24 -15.89
N LYS A 367 -13.17 13.81 -16.85
CA LYS A 367 -13.23 14.23 -18.27
C LYS A 367 -11.94 14.09 -19.10
N ILE A 368 -10.85 13.64 -18.50
CA ILE A 368 -9.55 13.48 -19.17
C ILE A 368 -9.18 12.02 -19.42
N ILE A 369 -9.97 11.06 -18.92
CA ILE A 369 -9.69 9.64 -19.12
C ILE A 369 -9.94 9.28 -20.59
N PRO A 370 -8.95 8.73 -21.31
CA PRO A 370 -9.13 8.33 -22.70
C PRO A 370 -10.26 7.32 -22.88
N THR A 371 -10.92 7.37 -24.05
CA THR A 371 -12.07 6.51 -24.36
C THR A 371 -11.72 5.03 -24.49
N ASN A 372 -10.46 4.71 -24.77
CA ASN A 372 -9.94 3.34 -24.87
C ASN A 372 -9.38 2.80 -23.54
N VAL A 373 -9.38 3.60 -22.47
CA VAL A 373 -8.96 3.19 -21.14
C VAL A 373 -10.20 2.88 -20.32
N SER A 374 -10.20 1.78 -19.57
CA SER A 374 -11.21 1.41 -18.56
C SER A 374 -10.53 1.24 -17.21
N TRP A 375 -11.23 1.54 -16.11
CA TRP A 375 -10.66 1.42 -14.79
C TRP A 375 -10.53 -0.06 -14.39
N GLY A 376 -9.39 -0.44 -13.83
CA GLY A 376 -9.22 -1.74 -13.18
C GLY A 376 -7.76 -2.12 -12.98
N GLY A 377 -7.54 -3.23 -12.26
CA GLY A 377 -6.22 -3.85 -12.22
C GLY A 377 -5.93 -4.55 -13.55
N GLN A 378 -4.85 -4.20 -14.23
CA GLN A 378 -4.49 -4.85 -15.48
C GLN A 378 -3.65 -6.10 -15.24
N PRO A 379 -4.08 -7.30 -15.68
CA PRO A 379 -3.36 -8.55 -15.44
C PRO A 379 -1.91 -8.56 -15.94
N PHE A 380 -1.59 -7.76 -16.96
CA PHE A 380 -0.24 -7.70 -17.51
C PHE A 380 0.78 -7.07 -16.56
N VAL A 381 0.34 -6.18 -15.65
CA VAL A 381 1.23 -5.53 -14.68
C VAL A 381 1.82 -6.57 -13.73
N PHE A 382 0.96 -7.42 -13.17
CA PHE A 382 1.41 -8.50 -12.31
C PHE A 382 2.35 -9.45 -13.07
N GLN A 383 1.96 -9.87 -14.27
CA GLN A 383 2.76 -10.78 -15.09
C GLN A 383 4.17 -10.24 -15.38
N ALA A 384 4.30 -8.93 -15.60
CA ALA A 384 5.60 -8.29 -15.83
C ALA A 384 6.47 -8.25 -14.55
N LEU A 385 5.86 -8.24 -13.38
CA LEU A 385 6.53 -8.12 -12.07
C LEU A 385 6.69 -9.45 -11.31
N ILE A 386 6.26 -10.59 -11.89
CA ILE A 386 6.49 -11.93 -11.31
C ILE A 386 7.94 -12.12 -10.82
N PRO A 387 8.99 -11.76 -11.59
CA PRO A 387 10.38 -11.96 -11.15
C PRO A 387 10.77 -11.16 -9.90
N GLU A 388 10.03 -10.11 -9.56
CA GLU A 388 10.30 -9.26 -8.39
C GLU A 388 9.42 -9.64 -7.20
N PHE A 389 8.34 -10.41 -7.42
CA PHE A 389 7.33 -10.68 -6.40
C PHE A 389 7.93 -11.29 -5.13
N MET A 390 8.83 -12.25 -5.29
CA MET A 390 9.50 -12.95 -4.20
C MET A 390 10.85 -12.34 -3.80
N LYS A 391 11.32 -11.31 -4.50
CA LYS A 391 12.58 -10.64 -4.19
C LYS A 391 12.40 -9.67 -3.03
N PRO A 392 13.20 -9.78 -1.94
CA PRO A 392 13.06 -8.90 -0.79
C PRO A 392 13.60 -7.49 -1.08
N ARG A 393 12.96 -6.48 -0.49
CA ARG A 393 13.38 -5.06 -0.54
C ARG A 393 13.76 -4.51 0.82
N ILE A 394 14.01 -5.38 1.80
CA ILE A 394 14.40 -4.97 3.16
C ILE A 394 15.72 -4.18 3.18
N LYS A 395 16.64 -4.44 2.24
CA LYS A 395 17.88 -3.67 2.11
C LYS A 395 17.64 -2.20 1.73
N ASP A 396 16.57 -1.90 1.00
CA ASP A 396 16.21 -0.53 0.66
C ASP A 396 15.78 0.23 1.92
N VAL A 397 15.14 -0.46 2.89
CA VAL A 397 14.82 0.09 4.22
C VAL A 397 16.09 0.43 4.98
N ASP A 398 17.07 -0.47 5.01
CA ASP A 398 18.35 -0.23 5.69
C ASP A 398 19.08 0.99 5.09
N GLU A 399 19.09 1.13 3.76
CA GLU A 399 19.70 2.27 3.07
C GLU A 399 18.99 3.59 3.39
N LEU A 400 17.65 3.59 3.41
CA LEU A 400 16.86 4.77 3.80
C LEU A 400 17.15 5.20 5.24
N LEU A 401 17.18 4.26 6.18
CA LEU A 401 17.51 4.53 7.58
C LEU A 401 18.94 5.06 7.72
N ALA A 402 19.90 4.50 6.98
CA ALA A 402 21.29 4.98 6.95
C ALA A 402 21.41 6.40 6.38
N LYS A 403 20.52 6.79 5.46
CA LYS A 403 20.38 8.16 4.93
C LYS A 403 19.57 9.09 5.84
N GLY A 404 19.12 8.63 7.01
CA GLY A 404 18.39 9.42 8.00
C GLY A 404 16.90 9.59 7.69
N ILE A 405 16.33 8.82 6.76
CA ILE A 405 14.89 8.81 6.49
C ILE A 405 14.19 7.88 7.47
N ASN A 406 13.17 8.40 8.14
CA ASN A 406 12.34 7.59 9.03
C ASN A 406 11.46 6.65 8.21
N VAL A 407 11.55 5.35 8.53
CA VAL A 407 10.65 4.31 8.03
C VAL A 407 9.81 3.79 9.19
N THR A 408 8.50 3.89 9.07
CA THR A 408 7.52 3.42 10.07
C THR A 408 6.79 2.20 9.53
N VAL A 409 6.67 1.15 10.32
CA VAL A 409 5.87 -0.03 9.97
C VAL A 409 4.62 -0.04 10.85
N TYR A 410 3.44 -0.22 10.25
CA TYR A 410 2.19 -0.37 10.97
C TYR A 410 1.41 -1.58 10.43
N ASN A 411 0.70 -2.26 11.33
CA ASN A 411 -0.05 -3.48 11.01
C ASN A 411 -1.43 -3.42 11.65
N GLY A 412 -2.47 -3.76 10.89
CA GLY A 412 -3.83 -3.81 11.41
C GLY A 412 -4.00 -4.93 12.43
N GLN A 413 -4.33 -4.60 13.69
CA GLN A 413 -4.49 -5.62 14.73
C GLN A 413 -5.61 -6.63 14.38
N ALA A 414 -6.70 -6.23 13.74
CA ALA A 414 -7.76 -7.17 13.32
C ALA A 414 -7.31 -8.22 12.26
N ARG A 415 -6.20 -7.98 11.55
CA ARG A 415 -5.57 -8.96 10.65
C ARG A 415 -4.72 -10.01 11.40
N SER A 416 -4.56 -9.89 12.74
CA SER A 416 -3.81 -10.82 13.60
C SER A 416 -4.35 -10.96 15.05
N TYR A 417 -5.54 -10.44 15.35
CA TYR A 417 -6.06 -10.32 16.72
C TYR A 417 -6.66 -11.65 17.20
N ARG A 418 -5.78 -12.61 17.49
CA ARG A 418 -5.89 -13.56 18.62
C ARG A 418 -4.62 -14.38 18.87
N ALA A 419 -3.44 -13.88 18.48
CA ALA A 419 -2.17 -14.52 18.86
C ALA A 419 -1.58 -14.01 20.21
N THR A 420 -2.36 -13.28 21.01
CA THR A 420 -2.05 -13.00 22.42
C THR A 420 -3.20 -13.52 23.31
N ILE A 421 -3.03 -14.75 23.77
CA ILE A 421 -3.70 -15.32 24.95
C ILE A 421 -2.86 -14.80 26.13
N GLU A 422 -3.29 -13.98 27.11
CA GLU A 422 -4.51 -13.92 27.94
C GLU A 422 -4.72 -12.47 28.51
N PRO A 423 -5.80 -12.17 29.26
CA PRO A 423 -6.49 -10.89 29.22
C PRO A 423 -6.20 -10.00 30.44
N HIS A 424 -5.92 -8.71 30.23
CA HIS A 424 -6.33 -7.68 31.21
C HIS A 424 -6.55 -6.32 30.53
N ALA A 425 -7.76 -5.83 30.76
CA ALA A 425 -8.30 -4.50 30.55
C ALA A 425 -7.30 -3.32 30.61
N HIS A 426 -7.45 -2.33 29.74
CA HIS A 426 -8.08 -1.03 30.05
C HIS A 426 -7.80 0.01 28.94
N SER A 427 -8.88 0.60 28.43
CA SER A 427 -9.02 1.99 27.94
C SER A 427 -7.92 2.61 27.05
N LEU A 428 -8.24 2.84 25.77
CA LEU A 428 -7.62 3.91 25.00
C LEU A 428 -8.19 5.25 25.48
N SER A 429 -7.39 5.94 26.28
CA SER A 429 -7.65 7.28 26.81
C SER A 429 -7.49 8.33 25.71
N TYR A 430 -8.49 9.21 25.61
CA TYR A 430 -8.48 10.44 24.83
C TYR A 430 -7.26 11.32 25.20
N MET A 431 -6.60 11.86 24.19
CA MET A 431 -5.56 12.88 24.37
C MET A 431 -6.24 14.24 24.67
N GLN A 432 -6.50 14.50 25.95
CA GLN A 432 -6.87 15.82 26.46
C GLN A 432 -5.60 16.68 26.63
N LEU A 433 -5.63 17.90 26.10
CA LEU A 433 -4.60 18.93 26.28
C LEU A 433 -4.46 19.31 27.78
N PRO A 434 -3.27 19.71 28.25
CA PRO A 434 -3.07 20.07 29.65
C PRO A 434 -3.76 21.41 29.99
N PRO A 435 -4.44 21.54 31.15
CA PRO A 435 -4.93 22.83 31.60
C PRO A 435 -3.78 23.71 32.11
N LYS A 436 -3.86 25.00 31.76
CA LYS A 436 -3.03 26.08 32.31
C LYS A 436 -3.07 26.04 33.84
N GLN A 437 -1.91 25.97 34.48
CA GLN A 437 -1.79 26.34 35.90
C GLN A 437 -1.44 27.83 35.96
N HIS A 438 -2.38 28.62 36.47
CA HIS A 438 -2.10 29.90 37.10
C HIS A 438 -1.78 29.67 38.58
N LEU A 439 -0.73 30.36 39.02
CA LEU A 439 -0.20 30.55 40.38
C LEU A 439 0.59 29.39 40.98
#